data_AF-A0A8S1JR63-F1
#
_entry.id   AF-A0A8S1JR63-F1
#
_cell.length_a   1.000
_cell.length_b   1.000
_cell.length_c   1.000
_cell.angle_alpha   90.00
_cell.angle_beta   90.00
_cell.angle_gamma   90.00
#
_symmetry.space_group_name_H-M   'P 1'
#
loop_
_entity.id
_entity.type
_entity.pdbx_description
1 polymer ?
#
loop_
_entity_poly.entity_id
_entity_poly.type
_entity_poly.pdbx_seq_one_letter_code
_entity_poly.pdbx_strand_id
1 'polypeptide(L)'
;MCLPFDNKKPNTFQGKRSVFQLQLIAFIQLALLFARQVAQFQLGELFEIIFIILLWSAWSSLGSLQCLIYIVITLYHILLKGLYFATRFQNEKPLLGESGREKILGILHLTTLLFYIIAQYIVFLAYREFMALDIEKDYRIEEPERRPLQQNERNQQPTVINNSAFTGKGITIG
;
A
#
# COMPACT_ATOMS: atom_id res chain seq x y z
N MET A 1 24.82 1.86 9.53
CA MET A 1 23.79 2.62 8.79
C MET A 1 23.17 1.68 7.78
N CYS A 2 21.99 1.13 8.08
CA CYS A 2 21.28 0.22 7.20
C CYS A 2 20.23 1.03 6.42
N LEU A 3 20.29 1.01 5.09
CA LEU A 3 19.29 1.59 4.21
C LEU A 3 17.98 0.80 4.37
N PRO A 4 16.84 1.40 4.79
CA PRO A 4 15.58 0.69 4.96
C PRO A 4 14.81 0.66 3.63
N PHE A 5 15.48 0.29 2.54
CA PHE A 5 14.80 -0.08 1.28
C PHE A 5 14.68 -1.60 1.21
N ASP A 6 14.20 -2.18 2.32
CA ASP A 6 13.75 -3.56 2.30
C ASP A 6 12.46 -3.56 1.50
N ASN A 7 12.59 -3.93 0.22
CA ASN A 7 11.51 -3.95 -0.77
C ASN A 7 10.52 -5.06 -0.36
N LYS A 8 9.73 -4.79 0.68
CA LYS A 8 8.73 -5.69 1.25
C LYS A 8 7.63 -5.87 0.21
N LYS A 9 7.75 -6.91 -0.62
CA LYS A 9 6.70 -7.28 -1.56
C LYS A 9 5.45 -7.63 -0.75
N PRO A 10 4.27 -7.10 -1.09
CA PRO A 10 3.03 -7.48 -0.41
C PRO A 10 2.78 -8.99 -0.63
N ASN A 11 2.86 -9.77 0.45
CA ASN A 11 2.65 -11.22 0.43
C ASN A 11 1.15 -11.58 0.39
N THR A 12 0.25 -10.61 0.58
CA THR A 12 -1.20 -10.78 0.47
C THR A 12 -1.74 -10.25 -0.88
N PHE A 13 -2.75 -10.92 -1.44
CA PHE A 13 -3.43 -10.49 -2.67
C PHE A 13 -4.05 -9.09 -2.52
N GLN A 14 -4.55 -8.77 -1.32
CA GLN A 14 -5.12 -7.46 -0.98
C GLN A 14 -4.06 -6.36 -0.95
N GLY A 15 -2.87 -6.61 -0.38
CA GLY A 15 -1.76 -5.65 -0.40
C GLY A 15 -1.28 -5.30 -1.81
N LYS A 16 -1.23 -6.28 -2.73
CA LYS A 16 -0.91 -6.03 -4.15
C LYS A 16 -1.94 -5.12 -4.82
N ARG A 17 -3.22 -5.34 -4.55
CA ARG A 17 -4.31 -4.51 -5.07
C ARG A 17 -4.22 -3.07 -4.54
N SER A 18 -3.97 -2.89 -3.25
CA SER A 18 -3.82 -1.57 -2.63
C SER A 18 -2.62 -0.81 -3.23
N VAL A 19 -1.48 -1.46 -3.43
CA VAL A 19 -0.31 -0.86 -4.09
C VAL A 19 -0.64 -0.40 -5.51
N PHE A 20 -1.29 -1.24 -6.31
CA PHE A 20 -1.68 -0.87 -7.67
C PHE A 20 -2.65 0.32 -7.69
N GLN A 21 -3.62 0.35 -6.77
CA GLN A 21 -4.55 1.48 -6.63
C GLN A 21 -3.82 2.78 -6.28
N LEU A 22 -2.86 2.75 -5.35
CA LEU A 22 -2.07 3.93 -4.99
C LEU A 22 -1.19 4.43 -6.15
N GLN A 23 -0.59 3.52 -6.92
CA GLN A 23 0.17 3.86 -8.13
C GLN A 23 -0.71 4.51 -9.19
N LEU A 24 -1.90 3.96 -9.43
CA LEU A 24 -2.87 4.53 -10.36
C LEU A 24 -3.30 5.94 -9.94
N ILE A 25 -3.58 6.14 -8.65
CA ILE A 25 -3.91 7.47 -8.10
C ILE A 25 -2.75 8.44 -8.34
N ALA A 26 -1.52 8.08 -8.01
CA ALA A 26 -0.39 8.97 -8.25
C ALA A 26 -0.17 9.30 -9.72
N PHE A 27 -0.39 8.36 -10.63
CA PHE A 27 -0.29 8.61 -12.06
C PHE A 27 -1.39 9.57 -12.54
N ILE A 28 -2.64 9.36 -12.13
CA ILE A 28 -3.75 10.27 -12.46
C ILE A 28 -3.51 11.66 -11.86
N GLN A 29 -3.02 11.72 -10.63
CA GLN A 29 -2.70 12.98 -9.96
C GLN A 29 -1.58 13.74 -10.67
N LEU A 30 -0.54 13.04 -11.14
CA LEU A 30 0.52 13.63 -11.96
C LEU A 30 -0.02 14.17 -13.30
N ALA A 31 -0.90 13.41 -13.97
CA ALA A 31 -1.54 13.86 -15.21
C ALA A 31 -2.42 15.10 -15.00
N LEU A 32 -3.20 15.13 -13.92
CA LEU A 32 -4.03 16.30 -13.55
C LEU A 32 -3.19 17.52 -13.17
N LEU A 33 -2.07 17.31 -12.48
CA LEU A 33 -1.12 18.37 -12.17
C LEU A 33 -0.52 18.95 -13.46
N PHE A 34 -0.07 18.10 -14.37
CA PHE A 34 0.49 18.54 -15.65
C PHE A 34 -0.55 19.32 -16.49
N ALA A 35 -1.78 18.81 -16.60
CA ALA A 35 -2.84 19.49 -17.33
C ALA A 35 -3.15 20.89 -16.77
N ARG A 36 -3.12 21.05 -15.45
CA ARG A 36 -3.30 22.36 -14.80
C ARG A 36 -2.10 23.28 -15.01
N GLN A 37 -0.88 22.76 -14.90
CA GLN A 37 0.33 23.54 -15.14
C GLN A 37 0.34 24.16 -16.55
N VAL A 38 -0.09 23.38 -17.55
CA VAL A 38 -0.24 23.84 -18.94
C VAL A 38 -1.34 24.90 -19.06
N ALA A 39 -2.47 24.76 -18.37
CA ALA A 39 -3.57 25.72 -18.45
C ALA A 39 -3.28 27.06 -17.72
N GLN A 40 -2.56 27.01 -16.60
CA GLN A 40 -2.36 28.14 -15.70
C GLN A 40 -1.07 28.93 -15.98
N PHE A 41 -0.05 28.32 -16.61
CA PHE A 41 1.27 28.91 -16.87
C PHE A 41 1.96 29.52 -15.62
N GLN A 42 1.55 29.12 -14.42
CA GLN A 42 2.07 29.62 -13.14
C GLN A 42 2.53 28.44 -12.28
N LEU A 43 3.66 28.60 -11.58
CA LEU A 43 4.31 27.55 -10.78
C LEU A 43 3.63 27.27 -9.42
N GLY A 44 2.53 27.96 -9.11
CA GLY A 44 1.92 27.97 -7.77
C GLY A 44 1.39 26.62 -7.27
N GLU A 45 1.10 25.67 -8.17
CA GLU A 45 0.55 24.35 -7.79
C GLU A 45 1.60 23.22 -7.74
N LEU A 46 2.89 23.51 -7.93
CA LEU A 46 3.95 22.49 -7.93
C LEU A 46 4.12 21.76 -6.59
N PHE A 47 3.62 22.31 -5.48
CA PHE A 47 3.67 21.63 -4.19
C PHE A 47 2.89 20.30 -4.19
N GLU A 48 1.95 20.10 -5.12
CA GLU A 48 1.23 18.82 -5.26
C GLU A 48 2.16 17.65 -5.66
N ILE A 49 3.38 17.93 -6.13
CA ILE A 49 4.43 16.91 -6.31
C ILE A 49 4.75 16.21 -4.99
N ILE A 50 4.69 16.92 -3.86
CA ILE A 50 4.92 16.35 -2.53
C ILE A 50 3.88 15.26 -2.23
N PHE A 51 2.64 15.42 -2.70
CA PHE A 51 1.58 14.44 -2.48
C PHE A 51 1.85 13.16 -3.27
N ILE A 52 2.39 13.30 -4.49
CA ILE A 52 2.82 12.16 -5.33
C ILE A 52 3.99 11.43 -4.65
N ILE A 53 4.96 12.15 -4.10
CA ILE A 53 6.08 11.57 -3.33
C ILE A 53 5.57 10.85 -2.08
N LEU A 54 4.57 11.40 -1.38
CA LEU A 54 3.95 10.75 -0.23
C LEU A 54 3.27 9.43 -0.61
N LEU A 55 2.50 9.41 -1.71
CA LEU A 55 1.93 8.16 -2.21
C LEU A 55 3.02 7.17 -2.59
N TRP A 56 4.09 7.63 -3.26
CA TRP A 56 5.23 6.79 -3.63
C TRP A 56 5.89 6.15 -2.43
N SER A 57 6.12 6.94 -1.39
CA SER A 57 6.63 6.45 -0.11
C SER A 57 5.66 5.43 0.51
N ALA A 58 4.36 5.70 0.48
CA ALA A 58 3.34 4.80 1.03
C ALA A 58 3.32 3.43 0.33
N TRP A 59 3.30 3.38 -1.01
CA TRP A 59 3.23 2.09 -1.71
C TRP A 59 4.56 1.35 -1.78
N SER A 60 5.71 2.04 -1.69
CA SER A 60 7.03 1.40 -1.68
C SER A 60 7.37 0.78 -0.32
N SER A 61 6.96 1.43 0.78
CA SER A 61 7.22 0.97 2.15
C SER A 61 6.05 0.19 2.77
N LEU A 62 4.89 0.13 2.09
CA LEU A 62 3.62 -0.32 2.67
C LEU A 62 3.29 0.44 3.96
N GLY A 63 3.60 1.74 3.97
CA GLY A 63 3.59 2.57 5.17
C GLY A 63 2.23 3.17 5.47
N SER A 64 1.61 2.75 6.57
CA SER A 64 0.32 3.26 7.06
C SER A 64 0.39 4.75 7.43
N LEU A 65 1.48 5.21 8.04
CA LEU A 65 1.67 6.60 8.42
C LEU A 65 1.66 7.55 7.21
N GLN A 66 2.31 7.17 6.11
CA GLN A 66 2.37 7.97 4.88
C GLN A 66 0.99 8.11 4.23
N CYS A 67 0.18 7.04 4.26
CA CYS A 67 -1.23 7.11 3.84
C CYS A 67 -2.01 8.09 4.72
N LEU A 68 -1.84 8.05 6.04
CA LEU A 68 -2.52 8.97 6.97
C LEU A 68 -2.13 10.43 6.72
N ILE A 69 -0.84 10.72 6.56
CA ILE A 69 -0.34 12.06 6.23
C ILE A 69 -0.93 12.55 4.91
N TYR A 70 -0.94 11.70 3.88
CA TYR A 70 -1.56 12.03 2.60
C TYR A 70 -3.05 12.39 2.76
N ILE A 71 -3.82 11.58 3.52
CA ILE A 71 -5.24 11.83 3.77
C ILE A 71 -5.47 13.19 4.45
N VAL A 72 -4.67 13.53 5.47
CA VAL A 72 -4.81 14.81 6.18
C VAL A 72 -4.49 16.00 5.27
N ILE A 73 -3.38 15.93 4.53
CA ILE A 73 -2.96 17.02 3.66
C ILE A 73 -3.92 17.19 2.47
N THR A 74 -4.41 16.09 1.89
CA THR A 74 -5.40 16.17 0.81
C THR A 74 -6.76 16.66 1.30
N LEU A 75 -7.16 16.39 2.55
CA LEU A 75 -8.35 16.99 3.15
C LEU A 75 -8.25 18.52 3.19
N TYR A 76 -7.10 19.05 3.62
CA TYR A 76 -6.84 20.49 3.59
C TYR A 76 -6.94 21.05 2.17
N HIS A 77 -6.42 20.32 1.17
CA HIS A 77 -6.49 20.75 -0.23
C HIS A 77 -7.91 20.72 -0.81
N ILE A 78 -8.71 19.72 -0.42
CA ILE A 78 -10.15 19.65 -0.75
C ILE A 78 -10.87 20.89 -0.18
N LEU A 79 -10.60 21.25 1.08
CA LEU A 79 -11.19 22.45 1.69
C LEU A 79 -10.78 23.72 0.96
N LEU A 80 -9.50 23.85 0.57
CA LEU A 80 -9.00 25.01 -0.17
C LEU A 80 -9.70 25.15 -1.54
N LYS A 81 -9.83 24.05 -2.29
CA LYS A 81 -10.55 24.03 -3.58
C LYS A 81 -12.06 24.24 -3.39
N GLY A 82 -12.65 23.70 -2.33
CA GLY A 82 -14.04 23.96 -1.95
C GLY A 82 -14.29 25.44 -1.65
N LEU A 83 -13.38 26.08 -0.91
CA LEU A 83 -13.44 27.51 -0.61
C LEU A 83 -13.32 28.37 -1.87
N TYR A 84 -12.50 27.95 -2.86
CA TYR A 84 -12.44 28.62 -4.16
C TYR A 84 -13.82 28.67 -4.84
N PHE A 85 -14.54 27.53 -4.88
CA PHE A 85 -15.89 27.49 -5.45
C PHE A 85 -16.92 28.24 -4.61
N ALA A 86 -16.85 28.14 -3.28
CA ALA A 86 -17.72 28.89 -2.37
C ALA A 86 -17.54 30.40 -2.54
N THR A 87 -16.30 30.87 -2.70
CA THR A 87 -15.99 32.29 -2.94
C THR A 87 -16.52 32.76 -4.29
N ARG A 88 -16.43 31.94 -5.34
CA ARG A 88 -17.04 32.25 -6.65
C ARG A 88 -18.55 32.36 -6.55
N PHE A 89 -19.18 31.39 -5.88
CA PHE A 89 -20.62 31.36 -5.64
C PHE A 89 -21.09 32.58 -4.83
N GLN A 90 -20.39 32.92 -3.75
CA GLN A 90 -20.70 34.07 -2.90
C GLN A 90 -20.59 35.40 -3.65
N ASN A 91 -19.63 35.53 -4.57
CA ASN A 91 -19.44 36.74 -5.35
C ASN A 91 -20.30 36.78 -6.63
N GLU A 92 -21.28 35.89 -6.77
CA GLU A 92 -22.15 35.75 -7.96
C GLU A 92 -21.37 35.59 -9.28
N LYS A 93 -20.13 35.10 -9.20
CA LYS A 93 -19.31 34.81 -10.38
C LYS A 93 -19.66 33.42 -10.89
N PRO A 94 -19.63 33.19 -12.21
CA PRO A 94 -19.85 31.86 -12.74
C PRO A 94 -18.80 30.89 -12.18
N LEU A 95 -19.28 29.75 -11.67
CA LEU A 95 -18.47 28.71 -11.03
C LEU A 95 -17.36 28.19 -11.94
N LEU A 96 -17.66 28.07 -13.23
CA LEU A 96 -16.71 27.62 -14.25
C LEU A 96 -15.90 28.78 -14.83
N GLY A 97 -16.26 30.04 -14.59
CA GLY A 97 -15.57 31.20 -15.16
C GLY A 97 -16.21 31.75 -16.43
N GLU A 98 -15.74 32.92 -16.86
CA GLU A 98 -16.40 33.75 -17.89
C GLU A 98 -15.75 33.52 -19.26
N SER A 99 -14.42 33.52 -19.30
CA SER A 99 -13.62 33.35 -20.52
C SER A 99 -13.37 31.87 -20.84
N GLY A 100 -13.06 31.56 -22.11
CA GLY A 100 -12.79 30.17 -22.53
C GLY A 100 -11.65 29.51 -21.75
N ARG A 101 -10.61 30.27 -21.41
CA ARG A 101 -9.49 29.80 -20.57
C ARG A 101 -9.93 29.59 -19.12
N GLU A 102 -10.71 30.49 -18.55
CA GLU A 102 -11.24 30.32 -17.20
C GLU A 102 -12.17 29.11 -17.09
N LYS A 103 -12.98 28.84 -18.11
CA LYS A 103 -13.83 27.64 -18.21
C LYS A 103 -13.02 26.35 -18.10
N ILE A 104 -11.93 26.25 -18.85
CA ILE A 104 -11.03 25.10 -18.79
C ILE A 104 -10.44 24.98 -17.37
N LEU A 105 -9.99 26.09 -16.79
CA LEU A 105 -9.42 26.09 -15.44
C LEU A 105 -10.45 25.70 -14.36
N GLY A 106 -11.69 26.20 -14.47
CA GLY A 106 -12.79 25.86 -13.57
C GLY A 106 -13.13 24.38 -13.63
N ILE A 107 -13.20 23.80 -14.84
CA ILE A 107 -13.41 22.36 -15.04
C ILE A 107 -12.25 21.54 -14.45
N LEU A 108 -11.00 21.99 -14.63
CA LEU A 108 -9.83 21.32 -14.06
C LEU A 108 -9.85 21.36 -12.53
N HIS A 109 -10.19 22.49 -11.92
CA HIS A 109 -10.34 22.57 -10.46
C HIS A 109 -11.47 21.68 -9.95
N LEU A 110 -12.60 21.60 -10.66
CA LEU A 110 -13.74 20.76 -10.28
C LEU A 110 -13.38 19.27 -10.39
N THR A 111 -12.76 18.87 -11.50
CA THR A 111 -12.28 17.51 -11.73
C THR A 111 -11.26 17.12 -10.66
N THR A 112 -10.34 18.02 -10.31
CA THR A 112 -9.33 17.80 -9.27
C THR A 112 -9.97 17.62 -7.89
N LEU A 113 -10.97 18.44 -7.55
CA LEU A 113 -11.71 18.33 -6.29
C LEU A 113 -12.40 16.96 -6.17
N LEU A 114 -13.13 16.55 -7.20
CA LEU A 114 -13.80 15.25 -7.23
C LEU A 114 -12.80 14.09 -7.18
N PHE A 115 -11.69 14.22 -7.90
CA PHE A 115 -10.61 13.25 -7.87
C PHE A 115 -10.04 13.08 -6.45
N TYR A 116 -9.74 14.16 -5.73
CA TYR A 116 -9.20 14.05 -4.37
C TYR A 116 -10.20 13.43 -3.39
N ILE A 117 -11.50 13.70 -3.52
CA ILE A 117 -12.53 13.05 -2.69
C ILE A 117 -12.51 11.52 -2.89
N ILE A 118 -12.47 11.08 -4.15
CA ILE A 118 -12.44 9.64 -4.48
C ILE A 118 -11.10 9.01 -4.06
N ALA A 119 -9.99 9.68 -4.37
CA ALA A 119 -8.66 9.23 -4.01
C ALA A 119 -8.52 9.08 -2.50
N GLN A 120 -9.06 10.00 -1.71
CA GLN A 120 -9.01 9.94 -0.24
C GLN A 120 -9.71 8.69 0.29
N TYR A 121 -10.87 8.32 -0.26
CA TYR A 121 -11.55 7.08 0.11
C TYR A 121 -10.71 5.84 -0.20
N ILE A 122 -10.10 5.77 -1.40
CA ILE A 122 -9.26 4.63 -1.79
C ILE A 122 -7.98 4.55 -0.93
N VAL A 123 -7.34 5.69 -0.66
CA VAL A 123 -6.15 5.75 0.20
C VAL A 123 -6.49 5.38 1.64
N PHE A 124 -7.70 5.69 2.12
CA PHE A 124 -8.18 5.25 3.42
C PHE A 124 -8.37 3.73 3.50
N LEU A 125 -8.85 3.09 2.44
CA LEU A 125 -8.90 1.62 2.37
C LEU A 125 -7.49 1.02 2.39
N ALA A 126 -6.55 1.60 1.64
CA ALA A 126 -5.14 1.17 1.66
C ALA A 126 -4.49 1.38 3.04
N TYR A 127 -4.80 2.48 3.73
CA TYR A 127 -4.36 2.75 5.09
C TYR A 127 -4.80 1.65 6.06
N ARG A 128 -6.08 1.27 6.03
CA ARG A 128 -6.60 0.20 6.90
C ARG A 128 -5.89 -1.14 6.64
N GLU A 129 -5.63 -1.45 5.37
CA GLU A 129 -4.90 -2.66 4.99
C GLU A 129 -3.45 -2.63 5.49
N PHE A 130 -2.75 -1.51 5.31
CA PHE A 130 -1.37 -1.36 5.76
C PHE A 130 -1.26 -1.38 7.29
N MET A 131 -2.23 -0.79 7.99
CA MET A 131 -2.31 -0.85 9.45
C MET A 131 -2.50 -2.29 9.94
N ALA A 132 -3.36 -3.08 9.29
CA ALA A 132 -3.53 -4.50 9.63
C ALA A 132 -2.23 -5.30 9.44
N LEU A 133 -1.50 -5.02 8.35
CA LEU A 133 -0.20 -5.62 8.08
C LEU A 133 0.89 -5.19 9.08
N ASP A 134 0.85 -3.96 9.59
CA ASP A 134 1.79 -3.50 10.61
C ASP A 134 1.51 -4.16 11.97
N ILE A 135 0.23 -4.28 12.35
CA ILE A 135 -0.16 -4.98 13.59
C ILE A 135 0.24 -6.46 13.55
N GLU A 136 0.05 -7.16 12.42
CA GLU A 136 0.47 -8.57 12.30
C GLU A 136 1.98 -8.75 12.48
N LYS A 137 2.80 -7.76 12.07
CA LYS A 137 4.26 -7.80 12.26
C LYS A 137 4.64 -7.68 13.73
N ASP A 138 4.00 -6.78 14.47
CA ASP A 138 4.30 -6.56 15.89
C ASP A 138 3.99 -7.82 16.71
N TYR A 139 2.88 -8.51 16.43
CA TYR A 139 2.54 -9.78 17.08
C TYR A 139 3.52 -10.93 16.76
N ARG A 140 4.14 -10.96 15.58
CA ARG A 140 5.16 -11.97 15.24
C ARG A 140 6.52 -11.73 15.90
N ILE A 141 6.77 -10.51 16.40
CA ILE A 141 8.02 -10.17 17.10
C ILE A 141 7.91 -10.49 18.60
N GLU A 142 6.70 -10.55 19.15
CA GLU A 142 6.41 -10.88 20.55
C GLU A 142 6.27 -12.40 20.85
N GLU A 143 6.72 -13.30 19.98
CA GLU A 143 7.03 -14.67 20.41
C GLU A 143 8.48 -14.72 20.93
N PRO A 144 8.74 -14.53 22.24
CA PRO A 144 10.01 -14.93 22.81
C PRO A 144 10.08 -16.45 22.69
N GLU A 145 11.01 -16.91 21.85
CA GLU A 145 11.76 -18.15 22.00
C GLU A 145 11.27 -19.06 23.15
N ARG A 146 10.20 -19.83 22.94
CA ARG A 146 9.94 -21.01 23.75
C ARG A 146 10.90 -22.11 23.30
N ARG A 147 12.17 -21.99 23.71
CA ARG A 147 12.96 -23.19 24.03
C ARG A 147 12.63 -23.61 25.46
N PRO A 148 12.06 -24.79 25.67
CA PRO A 148 12.52 -25.65 26.74
C PRO A 148 13.61 -26.57 26.19
N LEU A 149 14.63 -26.72 27.01
CA LEU A 149 15.83 -27.51 26.82
C LEU A 149 15.54 -28.97 26.42
N GLN A 150 16.50 -29.57 25.73
CA GLN A 150 16.67 -31.01 25.63
C GLN A 150 16.39 -31.69 26.98
N GLN A 151 15.37 -32.56 27.02
CA GLN A 151 15.33 -33.63 28.02
C GLN A 151 15.59 -34.94 27.28
N ASN A 152 16.86 -35.32 27.38
CA ASN A 152 17.40 -36.62 27.06
C ASN A 152 16.77 -37.70 27.97
N GLU A 153 16.96 -38.97 27.60
CA GLU A 153 16.65 -40.18 28.37
C GLU A 153 15.26 -40.84 28.17
N ARG A 154 15.06 -41.42 26.98
CA ARG A 154 14.49 -42.78 26.91
C ARG A 154 15.32 -43.67 25.98
N ASN A 155 16.57 -43.90 26.41
CA ASN A 155 17.26 -45.20 26.30
C ASN A 155 16.23 -46.33 26.56
N GLN A 156 16.15 -47.46 25.87
CA GLN A 156 17.10 -48.22 25.05
C GLN A 156 16.30 -49.13 24.09
N GLN A 157 16.89 -49.36 22.91
CA GLN A 157 16.65 -50.45 21.96
C GLN A 157 16.52 -51.85 22.64
N PRO A 158 15.94 -52.84 21.94
CA PRO A 158 16.80 -53.66 21.11
C PRO A 158 16.31 -53.81 19.66
N THR A 159 17.26 -53.58 18.78
CA THR A 159 17.39 -54.08 17.42
C THR A 159 16.98 -55.56 17.35
N VAL A 160 15.95 -55.90 16.58
CA VAL A 160 15.71 -57.29 16.18
C VAL A 160 16.50 -57.54 14.90
N ILE A 161 17.74 -58.02 15.08
CA ILE A 161 18.45 -58.79 14.06
C ILE A 161 18.11 -60.25 14.35
N ASN A 162 17.52 -60.96 13.39
CA ASN A 162 17.56 -62.42 13.38
C ASN A 162 17.99 -62.90 12.00
N ASN A 163 19.20 -63.45 11.96
CA ASN A 163 19.81 -64.09 10.80
C ASN A 163 19.34 -65.55 10.67
N SER A 164 19.05 -65.94 9.43
CA SER A 164 19.27 -67.26 8.79
C SER A 164 18.78 -68.57 9.45
N ALA A 165 17.91 -69.28 8.72
CA ALA A 165 17.90 -70.75 8.61
C ALA A 165 17.56 -71.10 7.14
N PHE A 166 18.52 -71.46 6.29
CA PHE A 166 18.94 -72.84 6.02
C PHE A 166 17.76 -73.83 5.94
N THR A 167 17.23 -74.02 4.74
CA THR A 167 16.50 -75.23 4.36
C THR A 167 17.30 -75.93 3.26
N GLY A 168 17.89 -77.06 3.64
CA GLY A 168 18.87 -77.79 2.85
C GLY A 168 18.31 -78.42 1.57
N LYS A 169 19.23 -78.69 0.64
CA LYS A 169 19.02 -79.59 -0.50
C LYS A 169 18.94 -81.05 0.02
N GLY A 170 17.96 -81.79 -0.47
CA GLY A 170 17.85 -83.25 -0.34
C GLY A 170 17.06 -83.83 -1.51
N ILE A 171 17.66 -84.82 -2.19
CA ILE A 171 17.24 -85.49 -3.42
C ILE A 171 16.47 -86.79 -3.09
N THR A 172 15.50 -87.20 -3.92
CA THR A 172 15.12 -88.61 -4.27
C THR A 172 14.21 -88.54 -5.51
N ILE A 173 14.60 -88.96 -6.72
CA ILE A 173 14.53 -90.31 -7.33
C ILE A 173 13.18 -91.03 -7.10
N GLY A 174 12.44 -91.22 -8.19
CA GLY A 174 11.18 -91.96 -8.32
C GLY A 174 10.50 -91.65 -9.64
#